data_AF-A0A916Q6R9-F1
#
_entry.id   AF-A0A916Q6R9-F1
#
_cell.length_a   1.000
_cell.length_b   1.000
_cell.length_c   1.000
_cell.angle_alpha   90.00
_cell.angle_beta   90.00
_cell.angle_gamma   90.00
#
_symmetry.space_group_name_H-M   'P 1'
#
loop_
_entity.id
_entity.type
_entity.pdbx_description
1 polymer ?
#
loop_
_entity_poly.entity_id
_entity_poly.type
_entity_poly.pdbx_seq_one_letter_code
_entity_poly.pdbx_strand_id
1 'polypeptide(L)'
;MQFPEGKWGCVVAMLNAASKGRKAAFCDKTVVCRGGKAGLGFQTLEKGTKEYFLSTGEKGPKAGEFYKKSPQLARNYMSEIPEPTSKEYVVFVPLNELLADQHPDAVVFLANADQISGLATLANYDKKTQDHVKVLFGAGCVQAIRYPMAEEEKNGDCCYIGLTDPSARKCIDKDILSFSIPWHRFLEMEEEAEGSFLTKESWNQIARRIVS
;
A
#
# COMPACT_ATOMS: atom_id res chain seq x y z
N MET A 1 -15.52 8.94 6.10
CA MET A 1 -14.86 10.11 5.46
C MET A 1 -14.82 9.89 3.96
N GLN A 2 -14.96 10.94 3.17
CA GLN A 2 -14.85 10.88 1.70
C GLN A 2 -14.31 12.23 1.21
N PHE A 3 -13.58 12.24 0.09
CA PHE A 3 -13.19 13.49 -0.54
C PHE A 3 -14.42 14.17 -1.16
N PRO A 4 -14.56 15.50 -1.04
CA PRO A 4 -15.54 16.22 -1.85
C PRO A 4 -15.18 16.11 -3.34
N GLU A 5 -16.18 15.96 -4.20
CA GLU A 5 -15.98 15.91 -5.65
C GLU A 5 -15.21 17.14 -6.16
N GLY A 6 -14.28 16.92 -7.08
CA GLY A 6 -13.42 17.97 -7.64
C GLY A 6 -12.36 18.55 -6.70
N LYS A 7 -12.33 18.19 -5.42
CA LYS A 7 -11.29 18.65 -4.48
C LYS A 7 -10.17 17.63 -4.35
N TRP A 8 -8.93 18.11 -4.46
CA TRP A 8 -7.76 17.26 -4.32
C TRP A 8 -7.56 16.82 -2.86
N GLY A 9 -7.23 15.54 -2.68
CA GLY A 9 -6.79 14.98 -1.40
C GLY A 9 -5.86 13.79 -1.61
N CYS A 10 -5.08 13.46 -0.57
CA CYS A 10 -4.12 12.37 -0.61
C CYS A 10 -4.74 11.08 -0.03
N VAL A 11 -4.74 10.00 -0.82
CA VAL A 11 -5.22 8.68 -0.37
C VAL A 11 -4.40 8.16 0.82
N VAL A 12 -3.08 8.41 0.84
CA VAL A 12 -2.21 8.02 1.97
C VAL A 12 -2.58 8.77 3.25
N ALA A 13 -3.01 10.04 3.17
CA ALA A 13 -3.51 10.76 4.33
C ALA A 13 -4.82 10.16 4.86
N MET A 14 -5.70 9.68 3.97
CA MET A 14 -6.91 8.95 4.37
C MET A 14 -6.59 7.57 4.95
N LEU A 15 -5.57 6.87 4.44
CA LEU A 15 -5.05 5.62 5.01
C LEU A 15 -4.53 5.84 6.44
N ASN A 16 -3.71 6.88 6.66
CA ASN A 16 -3.23 7.27 7.99
C ASN A 16 -4.37 7.69 8.94
N ALA A 17 -5.41 8.31 8.40
CA ALA A 17 -6.61 8.61 9.17
C ALA A 17 -7.39 7.35 9.53
N ALA A 18 -7.42 6.35 8.64
CA ALA A 18 -8.13 5.10 8.84
C ALA A 18 -7.45 4.16 9.82
N SER A 19 -6.11 4.11 9.83
CA SER A 19 -5.36 3.39 10.86
C SER A 19 -5.60 3.96 12.28
N LYS A 20 -6.18 5.16 12.39
CA LYS A 20 -6.56 5.82 13.65
C LYS A 20 -8.07 5.74 13.93
N GLY A 21 -8.75 4.74 13.38
CA GLY A 21 -10.16 4.45 13.68
C GLY A 21 -11.18 5.16 12.80
N ARG A 22 -10.79 5.88 11.74
CA ARG A 22 -11.75 6.56 10.86
C ARG A 22 -12.07 5.73 9.60
N LYS A 23 -13.33 5.51 9.28
CA LYS A 23 -13.69 4.89 7.99
C LYS A 23 -13.47 5.87 6.84
N ALA A 24 -12.90 5.40 5.73
CA ALA A 24 -12.76 6.19 4.50
C ALA A 24 -13.42 5.46 3.31
N ALA A 25 -14.06 6.20 2.42
CA ALA A 25 -14.65 5.68 1.20
C ALA A 25 -14.15 6.50 0.01
N PHE A 26 -13.93 5.82 -1.11
CA PHE A 26 -13.43 6.40 -2.34
C PHE A 26 -14.24 5.89 -3.52
N CYS A 27 -14.39 6.75 -4.53
CA CYS A 27 -14.90 6.38 -5.84
C CYS A 27 -14.20 7.24 -6.90
N ASP A 28 -14.27 6.84 -8.17
CA ASP A 28 -13.55 7.51 -9.26
C ASP A 28 -13.86 9.02 -9.37
N LYS A 29 -15.09 9.43 -9.04
CA LYS A 29 -15.53 10.85 -9.07
C LYS A 29 -14.88 11.71 -7.99
N THR A 30 -14.60 11.13 -6.82
CA THR A 30 -14.11 11.88 -5.66
C THR A 30 -12.58 11.89 -5.57
N VAL A 31 -11.91 10.91 -6.19
CA VAL A 31 -10.45 10.82 -6.20
C VAL A 31 -9.86 11.64 -7.34
N VAL A 32 -9.47 12.88 -7.08
CA VAL A 32 -8.83 13.74 -8.10
C VAL A 32 -7.36 13.36 -8.37
N CYS A 33 -6.66 12.83 -7.36
CA CYS A 33 -5.25 12.48 -7.49
C CYS A 33 -5.07 11.31 -8.46
N ARG A 34 -4.43 11.54 -9.62
CA ARG A 34 -4.16 10.47 -10.62
C ARG A 34 -3.39 9.28 -10.05
N GLY A 35 -2.40 9.53 -9.19
CA GLY A 35 -1.70 8.44 -8.47
C GLY A 35 -2.64 7.68 -7.52
N GLY A 36 -3.57 8.40 -6.87
CA GLY A 36 -4.63 7.82 -6.06
C GLY A 36 -5.60 6.95 -6.86
N LYS A 37 -6.01 7.40 -8.04
CA LYS A 37 -6.87 6.62 -8.95
C LYS A 37 -6.21 5.30 -9.38
N ALA A 38 -4.92 5.34 -9.72
CA ALA A 38 -4.17 4.12 -10.01
C ALA A 38 -3.96 3.24 -8.79
N GLY A 39 -3.64 3.84 -7.64
CA GLY A 39 -3.43 3.12 -6.39
C GLY A 39 -4.68 2.42 -5.85
N LEU A 40 -5.86 3.01 -6.08
CA LEU A 40 -7.15 2.45 -5.66
C LEU A 40 -7.80 1.58 -6.75
N GLY A 41 -7.16 1.39 -7.91
CA GLY A 41 -7.74 0.58 -8.98
C GLY A 41 -8.99 1.20 -9.61
N PHE A 42 -9.05 2.52 -9.77
CA PHE A 42 -10.11 3.17 -10.56
C PHE A 42 -9.69 3.43 -12.01
N GLN A 43 -8.44 3.81 -12.25
CA GLN A 43 -7.93 4.16 -13.58
C GLN A 43 -6.44 3.86 -13.70
N THR A 44 -5.95 3.53 -14.89
CA THR A 44 -4.51 3.43 -15.15
C THR A 44 -3.84 4.80 -15.16
N LEU A 45 -2.50 4.84 -15.03
CA LEU A 45 -1.76 6.09 -15.20
C LEU A 45 -1.66 6.44 -16.69
N GLU A 46 -2.44 7.42 -17.12
CA GLU A 46 -2.41 7.93 -18.49
C GLU A 46 -1.06 8.56 -18.86
N LYS A 47 -0.57 8.21 -20.05
CA LYS A 47 0.66 8.75 -20.68
C LYS A 47 0.40 10.13 -21.29
N GLY A 48 1.47 10.88 -21.58
CA GLY A 48 1.47 12.17 -22.27
C GLY A 48 2.03 13.32 -21.42
N THR A 49 1.68 13.37 -20.14
CA THR A 49 2.20 14.39 -19.19
C THR A 49 2.81 13.75 -17.94
N LYS A 50 2.38 12.54 -17.56
CA LYS A 50 2.76 11.92 -16.30
C LYS A 50 4.19 11.37 -16.31
N GLU A 51 4.64 10.83 -17.43
CA GLU A 51 6.00 10.35 -17.57
C GLU A 51 7.02 11.48 -17.45
N TYR A 52 6.67 12.68 -17.94
CA TYR A 52 7.50 13.88 -17.81
C TYR A 52 7.46 14.41 -16.39
N PHE A 53 6.28 14.47 -15.78
CA PHE A 53 6.14 14.84 -14.37
C PHE A 53 6.99 13.92 -13.47
N LEU A 54 6.98 12.61 -13.68
CA LEU A 54 7.81 11.66 -12.90
C LEU A 54 9.31 11.74 -13.22
N SER A 55 9.71 12.37 -14.33
CA SER A 55 11.09 12.42 -14.79
C SER A 55 11.62 13.85 -14.96
N THR A 56 11.59 14.41 -16.17
CA THR A 56 12.29 15.65 -16.52
C THR A 56 11.56 16.93 -16.14
N GLY A 57 10.25 16.86 -15.85
CA GLY A 57 9.41 18.01 -15.53
C GLY A 57 9.01 18.90 -16.72
N GLU A 58 9.42 18.56 -17.95
CA GLU A 58 9.36 19.47 -19.11
C GLU A 58 7.95 19.67 -19.71
N LYS A 59 6.99 18.77 -19.45
CA LYS A 59 5.66 18.79 -20.12
C LYS A 59 4.46 18.82 -19.17
N GLY A 60 4.51 19.62 -18.11
CA GLY A 60 3.39 19.74 -17.18
C GLY A 60 3.27 21.10 -16.50
N PRO A 61 2.08 21.43 -15.96
CA PRO A 61 1.86 22.67 -15.22
C PRO A 61 2.51 22.67 -13.82
N LYS A 62 3.15 21.56 -13.43
CA LYS A 62 3.78 21.37 -12.13
C LYS A 62 5.25 21.02 -12.34
N ALA A 63 6.09 21.46 -11.40
CA ALA A 63 7.47 20.99 -11.31
C ALA A 63 7.52 19.45 -11.30
N GLY A 64 8.46 18.87 -12.04
CA GLY A 64 8.68 17.42 -12.05
C GLY A 64 9.19 16.90 -10.71
N GLU A 65 8.96 15.61 -10.47
CA GLU A 65 9.40 14.89 -9.27
C GLU A 65 10.80 14.30 -9.42
N PHE A 66 11.31 14.11 -10.65
CA PHE A 66 12.63 13.54 -10.93
C PHE A 66 12.88 12.17 -10.28
N TYR A 67 11.83 11.38 -10.06
CA TYR A 67 11.91 10.01 -9.52
C TYR A 67 12.35 8.98 -10.56
N LYS A 68 12.23 9.31 -11.86
CA LYS A 68 12.75 8.51 -12.97
C LYS A 68 13.74 9.35 -13.78
N LYS A 69 14.83 8.72 -14.22
CA LYS A 69 15.86 9.39 -15.04
C LYS A 69 15.35 9.88 -16.39
N SER A 70 14.34 9.23 -16.98
CA SER A 70 13.80 9.61 -18.30
C SER A 70 12.31 9.31 -18.44
N PRO A 71 11.60 10.00 -19.37
CA PRO A 71 10.19 9.72 -19.65
C PRO A 71 9.96 8.28 -20.13
N GLN A 72 10.94 7.67 -20.81
CA GLN A 72 10.82 6.27 -21.24
C GLN A 72 10.81 5.31 -20.05
N LEU A 73 11.71 5.51 -19.07
CA LEU A 73 11.72 4.69 -17.85
C LEU A 73 10.43 4.89 -17.02
N ALA A 74 9.88 6.11 -17.02
CA ALA A 74 8.59 6.36 -16.39
C ALA A 74 7.43 5.66 -17.12
N ARG A 75 7.40 5.67 -18.46
CA ARG A 75 6.38 4.93 -19.23
C ARG A 75 6.44 3.42 -19.03
N ASN A 76 7.64 2.85 -18.94
CA ASN A 76 7.82 1.42 -18.66
C ASN A 76 7.20 1.09 -17.30
N TYR A 77 7.60 1.83 -16.25
CA TYR A 77 7.00 1.70 -14.91
C TYR A 77 5.46 1.83 -14.95
N MET A 78 4.93 2.87 -15.60
CA MET A 78 3.49 3.09 -15.66
C MET A 78 2.73 1.91 -16.31
N SER A 79 3.38 1.18 -17.21
CA SER A 79 2.79 0.01 -17.89
C SER A 79 2.94 -1.30 -17.10
N GLU A 80 3.76 -1.31 -16.03
CA GLU A 80 3.95 -2.45 -15.12
C GLU A 80 3.03 -2.39 -13.89
N ILE A 81 2.33 -1.27 -13.67
CA ILE A 81 1.33 -1.18 -12.60
C ILE A 81 0.17 -2.12 -12.95
N PRO A 82 -0.25 -3.02 -12.03
CA PRO A 82 -1.36 -3.92 -12.29
C PRO A 82 -2.64 -3.19 -12.69
N GLU A 83 -3.26 -3.67 -13.77
CA GLU A 83 -4.48 -3.08 -14.32
C GLU A 83 -5.60 -3.04 -13.29
N PRO A 84 -6.38 -1.95 -13.20
CA PRO A 84 -7.56 -1.85 -12.34
C PRO A 84 -8.59 -2.95 -12.60
N THR A 85 -9.09 -3.59 -11.55
CA THR A 85 -10.39 -4.30 -11.59
C THR A 85 -11.50 -3.29 -11.37
N SER A 86 -12.57 -3.35 -12.16
CA SER A 86 -13.67 -2.37 -12.11
C SER A 86 -14.43 -2.44 -10.78
N LYS A 87 -13.99 -1.66 -9.78
CA LYS A 87 -14.68 -1.46 -8.50
C LYS A 87 -15.34 -0.08 -8.47
N GLU A 88 -16.61 -0.02 -8.07
CA GLU A 88 -17.33 1.25 -7.93
C GLU A 88 -16.81 2.06 -6.72
N TYR A 89 -16.50 1.34 -5.63
CA TYR A 89 -15.99 1.91 -4.40
C TYR A 89 -14.79 1.13 -3.87
N VAL A 90 -13.90 1.84 -3.19
CA VAL A 90 -12.91 1.27 -2.29
C VAL A 90 -13.15 1.87 -0.90
N VAL A 91 -13.09 1.04 0.13
CA VAL A 91 -13.32 1.46 1.51
C VAL A 91 -12.15 1.05 2.40
N PHE A 92 -11.75 1.95 3.29
CA PHE A 92 -10.84 1.63 4.39
C PHE A 92 -11.66 1.55 5.67
N VAL A 93 -11.55 0.40 6.32
CA VAL A 93 -12.21 0.08 7.58
C VAL A 93 -11.13 -0.39 8.55
N PRO A 94 -11.10 0.11 9.80
CA PRO A 94 -10.24 -0.45 10.83
C PRO A 94 -10.48 -1.95 10.97
N LEU A 95 -9.41 -2.75 11.05
CA LEU A 95 -9.52 -4.22 11.03
C LEU A 95 -10.40 -4.76 12.17
N ASN A 96 -10.36 -4.12 13.34
CA ASN A 96 -11.18 -4.47 14.51
C ASN A 96 -12.68 -4.11 14.38
N GLU A 97 -13.07 -3.44 13.29
CA GLU A 97 -14.47 -3.14 12.96
C GLU A 97 -14.99 -3.94 11.75
N LEU A 98 -14.18 -4.88 11.25
CA LEU A 98 -14.57 -5.77 10.16
C LEU A 98 -15.66 -6.73 10.65
N LEU A 99 -16.75 -6.85 9.88
CA LEU A 99 -17.80 -7.84 10.16
C LEU A 99 -17.35 -9.24 9.69
N ALA A 100 -17.89 -10.29 10.30
CA ALA A 100 -17.46 -11.67 10.05
C ALA A 100 -17.65 -12.15 8.59
N ASP A 101 -18.59 -11.54 7.86
CA ASP A 101 -18.90 -11.84 6.45
C ASP A 101 -18.18 -10.90 5.46
N GLN A 102 -17.34 -9.98 5.96
CA GLN A 102 -16.59 -9.06 5.13
C GLN A 102 -15.21 -9.60 4.80
N HIS A 103 -14.95 -9.76 3.50
CA HIS A 103 -13.66 -10.18 2.96
C HIS A 103 -12.99 -8.99 2.26
N PRO A 104 -12.07 -8.27 2.94
CA PRO A 104 -11.33 -7.19 2.30
C PRO A 104 -10.38 -7.74 1.23
N ASP A 105 -9.90 -6.89 0.33
CA ASP A 105 -8.90 -7.30 -0.67
C ASP A 105 -7.48 -7.34 -0.11
N ALA A 106 -7.22 -6.58 0.96
CA ALA A 106 -5.92 -6.50 1.59
C ALA A 106 -6.02 -5.92 3.00
N VAL A 107 -5.08 -6.29 3.86
CA VAL A 107 -4.81 -5.66 5.15
C VAL A 107 -3.56 -4.80 5.03
N VAL A 108 -3.62 -3.55 5.50
CA VAL A 108 -2.49 -2.62 5.45
C VAL A 108 -2.12 -2.18 6.85
N PHE A 109 -0.97 -2.65 7.34
CA PHE A 109 -0.38 -2.18 8.58
C PHE A 109 0.46 -0.93 8.32
N LEU A 110 0.33 0.08 9.18
CA LEU A 110 1.27 1.20 9.26
C LEU A 110 2.19 0.93 10.44
N ALA A 111 3.44 0.61 10.13
CA ALA A 111 4.34 -0.07 11.04
C ALA A 111 5.75 0.54 11.02
N ASN A 112 6.41 0.52 12.18
CA ASN A 112 7.82 0.89 12.29
C ASN A 112 8.74 -0.25 11.84
N ALA A 113 10.06 -0.03 11.86
CA ALA A 113 11.05 -1.01 11.41
C ALA A 113 11.01 -2.34 12.18
N ASP A 114 10.75 -2.31 13.49
CA ASP A 114 10.67 -3.51 14.32
C ASP A 114 9.42 -4.34 14.00
N GLN A 115 8.27 -3.68 13.89
CA GLN A 115 7.01 -4.30 13.48
C GLN A 115 7.11 -4.89 12.07
N ILE A 116 7.73 -4.17 11.12
CA ILE A 116 7.96 -4.68 9.76
C ILE A 116 8.88 -5.90 9.75
N SER A 117 9.88 -5.93 10.63
CA SER A 117 10.77 -7.08 10.75
C SER A 117 10.00 -8.33 11.20
N GLY A 118 9.09 -8.19 12.18
CA GLY A 118 8.20 -9.27 12.60
C GLY A 118 7.27 -9.74 11.48
N LEU A 119 6.59 -8.80 10.82
CA LEU A 119 5.66 -9.12 9.73
C LEU A 119 6.36 -9.77 8.54
N ALA A 120 7.56 -9.30 8.17
CA ALA A 120 8.33 -9.85 7.06
C ALA A 120 8.84 -11.27 7.33
N THR A 121 9.30 -11.55 8.57
CA THR A 121 9.68 -12.90 8.96
C THR A 121 8.47 -13.83 9.01
N LEU A 122 7.35 -13.38 9.58
CA LEU A 122 6.12 -14.18 9.63
C LEU A 122 5.59 -14.49 8.23
N ALA A 123 5.66 -13.54 7.30
CA ALA A 123 5.23 -13.74 5.92
C ALA A 123 5.97 -14.86 5.18
N ASN A 124 7.15 -15.29 5.66
CA ASN A 124 7.93 -16.39 5.09
C ASN A 124 7.92 -17.66 5.97
N TYR A 125 7.30 -17.62 7.15
CA TYR A 125 7.45 -18.67 8.18
C TYR A 125 6.94 -20.06 7.73
N ASP A 126 5.77 -20.10 7.09
CA ASP A 126 5.09 -21.28 6.57
C ASP A 126 5.43 -21.59 5.11
N LYS A 127 6.28 -20.77 4.48
CA LYS A 127 6.58 -20.88 3.05
C LYS A 127 7.90 -21.61 2.79
N LYS A 128 7.97 -22.27 1.64
CA LYS A 128 9.16 -23.05 1.22
C LYS A 128 10.26 -22.18 0.62
N THR A 129 9.92 -21.01 0.10
CA THR A 129 10.86 -20.05 -0.51
C THR A 129 10.90 -18.76 0.32
N GLN A 130 11.84 -17.88 -0.02
CA GLN A 130 12.18 -16.68 0.78
C GLN A 130 11.67 -15.36 0.16
N ASP A 131 10.97 -15.42 -0.97
CA ASP A 131 10.63 -14.29 -1.83
C ASP A 131 9.18 -13.80 -1.66
N HIS A 132 8.59 -14.02 -0.47
CA HIS A 132 7.21 -13.65 -0.15
C HIS A 132 7.03 -12.22 0.36
N VAL A 133 8.08 -11.40 0.34
CA VAL A 133 8.01 -9.96 0.68
C VAL A 133 8.70 -9.13 -0.40
N LYS A 134 7.99 -8.14 -0.94
CA LYS A 134 8.47 -7.28 -2.04
C LYS A 134 8.47 -5.81 -1.65
N VAL A 135 9.47 -5.08 -2.15
CA VAL A 135 9.46 -3.61 -2.20
C VAL A 135 9.43 -3.21 -3.66
N LEU A 136 8.31 -2.67 -4.14
CA LEU A 136 8.15 -2.26 -5.53
C LEU A 136 8.16 -0.73 -5.66
N PHE A 137 8.74 -0.23 -6.73
CA PHE A 137 8.71 1.20 -7.05
C PHE A 137 7.30 1.63 -7.43
N GLY A 138 6.77 2.68 -6.82
CA GLY A 138 5.54 3.33 -7.27
C GLY A 138 5.07 4.43 -6.34
N ALA A 139 3.99 5.13 -6.70
CA ALA A 139 3.36 6.08 -5.79
C ALA A 139 2.91 5.38 -4.50
N GLY A 140 2.90 6.07 -3.35
CA GLY A 140 2.62 5.40 -2.07
C GLY A 140 1.29 4.65 -2.00
N CYS A 141 0.23 5.14 -2.65
CA CYS A 141 -1.04 4.42 -2.76
C CYS A 141 -0.99 3.22 -3.71
N VAL A 142 -0.13 3.21 -4.73
CA VAL A 142 0.11 2.01 -5.55
C VAL A 142 0.86 0.97 -4.71
N GLN A 143 1.88 1.40 -3.96
CA GLN A 143 2.68 0.54 -3.11
C GLN A 143 1.86 -0.13 -2.00
N ALA A 144 1.06 0.65 -1.28
CA ALA A 144 0.35 0.19 -0.09
C ALA A 144 -1.01 -0.47 -0.39
N ILE A 145 -1.59 -0.26 -1.57
CA ILE A 145 -2.98 -0.68 -1.87
C ILE A 145 -3.05 -1.46 -3.18
N ARG A 146 -2.63 -0.89 -4.32
CA ARG A 146 -2.81 -1.59 -5.61
C ARG A 146 -2.07 -2.92 -5.68
N TYR A 147 -0.80 -2.96 -5.28
CA TYR A 147 -0.02 -4.21 -5.34
C TYR A 147 -0.60 -5.35 -4.51
N PRO A 148 -0.92 -5.19 -3.20
CA PRO A 148 -1.52 -6.28 -2.44
C PRO A 148 -2.92 -6.66 -2.96
N MET A 149 -3.75 -5.70 -3.40
CA MET A 149 -5.04 -6.03 -4.03
C MET A 149 -4.87 -6.86 -5.31
N ALA A 150 -3.92 -6.48 -6.17
CA ALA A 150 -3.62 -7.21 -7.39
C ALA A 150 -3.05 -8.62 -7.11
N GLU A 151 -2.34 -8.75 -6.00
CA GLU A 151 -1.80 -10.02 -5.54
C GLU A 151 -2.93 -10.94 -5.01
N GLU A 152 -3.90 -10.39 -4.26
CA GLU A 152 -5.14 -11.09 -3.89
C GLU A 152 -5.93 -11.55 -5.11
N GLU A 153 -6.14 -10.67 -6.09
CA GLU A 153 -6.90 -10.95 -7.32
C GLU A 153 -6.38 -12.14 -8.12
N LYS A 154 -5.09 -12.46 -7.99
CA LYS A 154 -4.45 -13.60 -8.67
C LYS A 154 -4.14 -14.79 -7.73
N ASN A 155 -4.65 -14.77 -6.50
CA ASN A 155 -4.36 -15.75 -5.45
C ASN A 155 -2.85 -15.92 -5.22
N GLY A 156 -2.13 -14.80 -5.10
CA GLY A 156 -0.69 -14.78 -4.84
C GLY A 156 -0.35 -14.50 -3.37
N ASP A 157 0.76 -15.07 -2.91
CA ASP A 157 1.15 -15.03 -1.50
C ASP A 157 2.09 -13.86 -1.11
N CYS A 158 2.40 -12.95 -2.03
CA CYS A 158 3.40 -11.91 -1.74
C CYS A 158 2.84 -10.77 -0.88
N CYS A 159 3.56 -10.44 0.18
CA CYS A 159 3.36 -9.23 0.96
C CYS A 159 4.19 -8.06 0.42
N TYR A 160 3.80 -6.83 0.76
CA TYR A 160 4.42 -5.62 0.21
C TYR A 160 4.82 -4.61 1.28
N ILE A 161 6.09 -4.25 1.31
CA ILE A 161 6.56 -3.07 2.02
C ILE A 161 6.37 -1.87 1.10
N GLY A 162 5.68 -0.83 1.60
CA GLY A 162 5.31 0.35 0.83
C GLY A 162 5.50 1.65 1.61
N LEU A 163 4.97 2.74 1.04
CA LEU A 163 5.18 4.11 1.52
C LEU A 163 6.66 4.53 1.56
N THR A 164 7.46 3.98 0.64
CA THR A 164 8.84 4.40 0.39
C THR A 164 8.92 5.55 -0.62
N ASP A 165 7.82 5.83 -1.33
CA ASP A 165 7.63 7.01 -2.19
C ASP A 165 7.82 8.34 -1.43
N PRO A 166 8.80 9.19 -1.80
CA PRO A 166 9.05 10.47 -1.12
C PRO A 166 7.85 11.42 -1.12
N SER A 167 6.97 11.35 -2.13
CA SER A 167 5.74 12.15 -2.15
C SER A 167 4.75 11.70 -1.08
N ALA A 168 4.59 10.39 -0.88
CA ALA A 168 3.76 9.81 0.18
C ALA A 168 4.33 10.00 1.60
N ARG A 169 5.67 10.01 1.76
CA ARG A 169 6.34 10.23 3.08
C ARG A 169 5.85 11.50 3.79
N LYS A 170 5.40 12.52 3.03
CA LYS A 170 4.86 13.78 3.58
C LYS A 170 3.55 13.63 4.35
N CYS A 171 2.86 12.50 4.18
CA CYS A 171 1.54 12.24 4.76
C CYS A 171 1.56 11.23 5.92
N ILE A 172 2.75 10.71 6.27
CA ILE A 172 2.93 9.68 7.28
C ILE A 172 4.09 10.05 8.20
N ASP A 173 4.14 9.44 9.39
CA ASP A 173 5.22 9.66 10.32
C ASP A 173 6.58 9.18 9.76
N LYS A 174 7.65 9.87 10.12
CA LYS A 174 9.02 9.62 9.61
C LYS A 174 9.52 8.20 9.87
N ASP A 175 9.04 7.54 10.92
CA ASP A 175 9.50 6.19 11.32
C ASP A 175 8.54 5.07 10.85
N ILE A 176 7.44 5.43 10.19
CA ILE A 176 6.38 4.51 9.79
C ILE A 176 6.39 4.25 8.29
N LEU A 177 6.36 3.00 7.87
CA LEU A 177 6.10 2.55 6.49
C LEU A 177 4.79 1.74 6.46
N SER A 178 4.41 1.22 5.28
CA SER A 178 3.31 0.23 5.20
C SER A 178 3.85 -1.18 5.05
N PHE A 179 3.17 -2.15 5.66
CA PHE A 179 3.27 -3.56 5.33
C PHE A 179 1.88 -4.06 4.93
N SER A 180 1.73 -4.49 3.69
CA SER A 180 0.44 -4.74 3.07
C SER A 180 0.34 -6.20 2.64
N ILE A 181 -0.76 -6.85 2.99
CA ILE A 181 -0.93 -8.29 2.94
C ILE A 181 -2.22 -8.59 2.18
N PRO A 182 -2.21 -9.46 1.16
CA PRO A 182 -3.44 -10.03 0.58
C PRO A 182 -4.30 -10.66 1.68
N TRP A 183 -5.62 -10.60 1.56
CA TRP A 183 -6.51 -11.08 2.62
C TRP A 183 -6.38 -12.57 2.91
N HIS A 184 -6.35 -13.43 1.90
CA HIS A 184 -6.13 -14.87 2.14
C HIS A 184 -4.81 -15.11 2.87
N ARG A 185 -3.75 -14.39 2.47
CA ARG A 185 -2.43 -14.51 3.06
C ARG A 185 -2.40 -14.00 4.51
N PHE A 186 -3.16 -12.96 4.83
CA PHE A 186 -3.30 -12.47 6.19
C PHE A 186 -3.88 -13.53 7.13
N LEU A 187 -4.91 -14.27 6.67
CA LEU A 187 -5.51 -15.36 7.45
C LEU A 187 -4.50 -16.48 7.74
N GLU A 188 -3.77 -16.94 6.72
CA GLU A 188 -2.70 -17.94 6.92
C GLU A 188 -1.63 -17.47 7.92
N MET A 189 -1.20 -16.20 7.81
CA MET A 189 -0.22 -15.64 8.75
C MET A 189 -0.76 -15.55 10.18
N GLU A 190 -2.06 -15.28 10.34
CA GLU A 190 -2.71 -15.19 11.64
C GLU A 190 -2.78 -16.57 12.33
N GLU A 191 -3.15 -17.61 11.59
CA GLU A 191 -3.18 -19.00 12.07
C GLU A 191 -1.79 -19.46 12.56
N GLU A 192 -0.72 -19.04 11.88
CA GLU A 192 0.66 -19.42 12.22
C GLU A 192 1.27 -18.56 13.33
N ALA A 193 0.68 -17.41 13.65
CA ALA A 193 1.28 -16.41 14.53
C ALA A 193 1.62 -16.95 15.93
N GLU A 194 0.70 -17.71 16.55
CA GLU A 194 0.89 -18.31 17.88
C GLU A 194 1.97 -19.40 17.89
N GLY A 195 2.07 -20.18 16.82
CA GLY A 195 3.10 -21.22 16.66
C GLY A 195 4.50 -20.67 16.36
N SER A 196 4.59 -19.45 15.84
CA SER A 196 5.79 -18.87 15.26
C SER A 196 6.83 -18.35 16.26
N PHE A 197 7.88 -17.71 15.72
CA PHE A 197 8.91 -17.00 16.48
C PHE A 197 8.37 -15.83 17.31
N LEU A 198 7.15 -15.34 17.04
CA LEU A 198 6.54 -14.21 17.74
C LEU A 198 6.29 -14.48 19.23
N THR A 199 6.26 -15.73 19.67
CA THR A 199 6.15 -16.07 21.11
C THR A 199 7.50 -16.41 21.75
N LYS A 200 8.60 -16.31 20.98
CA LYS A 200 9.93 -16.80 21.39
C LYS A 200 10.84 -15.63 21.80
N GLU A 201 11.96 -15.99 22.43
CA GLU A 201 12.86 -15.04 23.11
C GLU A 201 13.32 -13.89 22.21
N SER A 202 13.76 -14.17 20.98
CA SER A 202 14.25 -13.15 20.05
C SER A 202 13.21 -12.07 19.78
N TRP A 203 11.95 -12.45 19.55
CA TRP A 203 10.88 -11.46 19.34
C TRP A 203 10.52 -10.74 20.63
N ASN A 204 10.49 -11.44 21.77
CA ASN A 204 10.17 -10.81 23.06
C ASN A 204 11.12 -9.65 23.42
N GLN A 205 12.39 -9.71 23.00
CA GLN A 205 13.33 -8.60 23.16
C GLN A 205 12.96 -7.40 22.27
N ILE A 206 12.54 -7.64 21.02
CA ILE A 206 12.15 -6.61 20.06
C ILE A 206 10.79 -6.01 20.44
N ALA A 207 9.81 -6.82 20.84
CA ALA A 207 8.47 -6.40 21.22
C ALA A 207 8.48 -5.33 22.34
N ARG A 208 9.46 -5.41 23.26
CA ARG A 208 9.66 -4.40 24.31
C ARG A 208 9.98 -3.00 23.77
N ARG A 209 10.58 -2.90 22.57
CA ARG A 209 10.90 -1.63 21.88
C ARG A 209 9.68 -1.01 21.19
N ILE A 210 8.60 -1.78 21.00
CA ILE A 210 7.38 -1.33 20.30
C ILE A 210 6.39 -0.68 21.27
N VAL A 211 6.34 -1.16 22.52
CA VAL A 211 5.40 -0.69 23.56
C VAL A 211 5.96 0.50 24.36
N SER A 212 7.27 0.75 24.25
CA SER A 212 7.98 1.88 24.88
C SER A 212 7.85 3.17 24.09
#